data_AF-A0A6B3IE80-F1
#
_entry.id   AF-A0A6B3IE80-F1
#
_cell.length_a   1.000
_cell.length_b   1.000
_cell.length_c   1.000
_cell.angle_alpha   90.00
_cell.angle_beta   90.00
_cell.angle_gamma   90.00
#
_symmetry.space_group_name_H-M   'P 1'
#
loop_
_entity.id
_entity.type
_entity.pdbx_description
1 polymer ?
#
loop_
_entity_poly.entity_id
_entity_poly.type
_entity_poly.pdbx_seq_one_letter_code
_entity_poly.pdbx_strand_id
1 'polypeptide(L)'
;DVLGRFAPRLAPWTRCTACNGTLAEADKDAVSDLLEHGTQQAYDVFAQCTACARVYWRGAHHGHLETIVADAVREFGGAAA
;
A
#
# COMPACT_ATOMS: atom_id res chain seq x y z
N ASP A 1 1.91 -2.32 27.36
CA ASP A 1 2.04 -1.09 28.15
C ASP A 1 0.89 -0.14 27.79
N VAL A 2 0.91 1.12 28.23
CA VAL A 2 -0.13 2.12 27.91
C VAL A 2 -0.35 2.27 26.40
N LEU A 3 0.72 2.24 25.60
CA LEU A 3 0.64 2.39 24.14
C LEU A 3 -0.04 1.18 23.48
N GLY A 4 0.26 -0.04 23.94
CA GLY A 4 -0.34 -1.26 23.40
C GLY A 4 -1.87 -1.32 23.49
N ARG A 5 -2.50 -0.65 24.48
CA ARG A 5 -3.97 -0.60 24.61
C ARG A 5 -4.66 0.16 23.47
N PHE A 6 -3.95 1.09 22.83
CA PHE A 6 -4.49 1.92 21.75
C PHE A 6 -3.96 1.51 20.38
N ALA A 7 -3.35 0.32 20.28
CA ALA A 7 -2.87 -0.20 19.01
C ALA A 7 -4.05 -0.35 18.04
N PRO A 8 -4.02 0.32 16.87
CA PRO A 8 -5.08 0.19 15.89
C PRO A 8 -5.01 -1.20 15.24
N ARG A 9 -6.14 -1.68 14.73
CA ARG A 9 -6.14 -2.81 13.79
C ARG A 9 -5.25 -2.49 12.61
N LEU A 10 -4.33 -3.40 12.30
CA LEU A 10 -3.52 -3.28 11.10
C LEU A 10 -4.40 -3.42 9.86
N ALA A 11 -4.33 -2.44 8.96
CA ALA A 11 -4.97 -2.46 7.65
C ALA A 11 -3.93 -2.11 6.57
N PRO A 12 -2.98 -3.01 6.27
CA PRO A 12 -1.92 -2.75 5.29
C PRO A 12 -2.48 -2.40 3.92
N TRP A 13 -1.69 -1.67 3.12
CA TRP A 13 -2.03 -1.31 1.73
C TRP A 13 -3.29 -0.44 1.55
N THR A 14 -3.85 0.13 2.62
CA THR A 14 -5.06 0.98 2.55
C THR A 14 -4.76 2.49 2.63
N ARG A 15 -3.51 2.87 2.94
CA ARG A 15 -3.11 4.26 3.19
C ARG A 15 -1.93 4.68 2.34
N CYS A 16 -2.01 5.90 1.82
CA CYS A 16 -0.94 6.54 1.07
C CYS A 16 0.23 6.86 2.00
N THR A 17 1.43 6.38 1.67
CA THR A 17 2.67 6.68 2.40
C THR A 17 3.11 8.14 2.29
N ALA A 18 2.54 8.93 1.37
CA ALA A 18 2.88 10.34 1.18
C ALA A 18 1.94 11.30 1.94
N CYS A 19 0.63 11.02 1.99
CA CYS A 19 -0.36 11.93 2.58
C CYS A 19 -1.33 11.27 3.58
N ASN A 20 -1.22 9.96 3.81
CA ASN A 20 -2.12 9.18 4.65
C ASN A 20 -3.60 9.12 4.17
N GLY A 21 -3.88 9.59 2.95
CA GLY A 21 -5.17 9.40 2.29
C GLY A 21 -5.48 7.92 2.02
N THR A 22 -6.75 7.58 1.81
CA THR A 22 -7.15 6.22 1.46
C THR A 22 -6.67 5.84 0.06
N LEU A 23 -6.31 4.57 -0.09
CA LEU A 23 -5.99 3.95 -1.36
C LEU A 23 -7.23 3.23 -1.90
N ALA A 24 -7.49 3.37 -3.20
CA ALA A 24 -8.49 2.61 -3.95
C ALA A 24 -7.78 1.78 -5.01
N GLU A 25 -8.34 0.62 -5.36
CA GLU A 25 -7.86 -0.16 -6.50
C GLU A 25 -7.86 0.71 -7.77
N ALA A 26 -6.80 0.58 -8.56
CA ALA A 26 -6.62 1.37 -9.77
C ALA A 26 -6.28 0.44 -10.92
N ASP A 27 -7.07 0.51 -11.99
CA ASP A 27 -6.77 -0.19 -13.22
C ASP A 27 -5.55 0.44 -13.89
N LYS A 28 -4.75 -0.42 -14.52
CA LYS A 28 -3.55 -0.02 -15.27
C LYS A 28 -3.85 1.02 -16.35
N ASP A 29 -5.02 0.89 -16.99
CA ASP A 29 -5.50 1.81 -18.02
C ASP A 29 -5.83 3.19 -17.46
N ALA A 30 -6.21 3.30 -16.18
CA ALA A 30 -6.51 4.58 -15.53
C ALA A 30 -5.25 5.37 -15.14
N VAL A 31 -4.08 4.74 -15.15
CA VAL A 31 -2.81 5.35 -14.70
C VAL A 31 -1.70 5.27 -15.75
N SER A 32 -1.95 4.68 -16.91
CA SER A 32 -0.96 4.51 -17.99
C SER A 32 -0.29 5.83 -18.38
N ASP A 33 -1.06 6.93 -18.34
CA ASP A 33 -0.63 8.28 -18.72
C ASP A 33 0.29 8.93 -17.67
N LEU A 34 0.30 8.40 -16.44
CA LEU A 34 1.17 8.83 -15.35
C LEU A 34 2.44 7.97 -15.24
N LEU A 35 2.53 6.89 -16.01
CA LEU A 35 3.67 5.97 -16.02
C LEU A 35 4.59 6.29 -17.20
N GLU A 36 5.83 6.68 -16.89
CA GLU A 36 6.92 6.80 -17.87
C GLU A 36 7.01 5.53 -18.73
N HIS A 37 7.17 5.68 -20.05
CA HIS A 37 6.89 4.66 -21.07
C HIS A 37 7.68 3.34 -20.92
N GLY A 38 8.78 3.31 -20.15
CA GLY A 38 9.53 2.08 -19.83
C GLY A 38 8.90 1.19 -18.74
N THR A 39 7.87 1.68 -18.06
CA THR A 39 7.24 1.05 -16.88
C THR A 39 5.96 0.27 -17.24
N GLN A 40 5.45 0.39 -18.47
CA GLN A 40 4.12 -0.09 -18.81
C GLN A 40 3.99 -1.61 -19.03
N GLN A 41 5.07 -2.36 -19.26
CA GLN A 41 4.94 -3.77 -19.68
C GLN A 41 4.93 -4.81 -18.55
N ALA A 42 5.31 -4.47 -17.32
CA ALA A 42 5.56 -5.50 -16.28
C ALA A 42 4.85 -5.31 -14.94
N TYR A 43 4.12 -4.22 -14.72
CA TYR A 43 3.61 -3.90 -13.39
C TYR A 43 2.09 -3.94 -13.29
N ASP A 44 1.62 -4.74 -12.34
CA ASP A 44 0.26 -4.69 -11.82
C ASP A 44 0.15 -3.42 -10.95
N VAL A 45 -0.51 -2.41 -11.49
CA VAL A 45 -0.97 -1.25 -10.71
C VAL A 45 -2.00 -1.79 -9.73
N PHE A 46 -1.85 -1.44 -8.46
CA PHE A 46 -2.72 -2.00 -7.42
C PHE A 46 -3.49 -0.92 -6.64
N ALA A 47 -3.02 0.33 -6.66
CA ALA A 47 -3.70 1.39 -5.93
C ALA A 47 -3.41 2.81 -6.42
N GLN A 48 -4.40 3.69 -6.29
CA GLN A 48 -4.25 5.14 -6.36
C GLN A 48 -4.79 5.79 -5.08
N CYS A 49 -4.10 6.84 -4.61
CA CYS A 49 -4.60 7.65 -3.51
C CYS A 49 -5.74 8.57 -3.95
N THR A 50 -6.87 8.50 -3.25
CA THR A 50 -8.05 9.33 -3.52
C THR A 50 -7.87 10.80 -3.12
N ALA A 51 -6.78 11.14 -2.41
CA ALA A 51 -6.51 12.50 -1.93
C ALA A 51 -5.41 13.23 -2.72
N CYS A 52 -4.31 12.56 -3.05
CA CYS A 52 -3.16 13.17 -3.74
C CYS A 52 -2.85 12.57 -5.11
N ALA A 53 -3.70 11.67 -5.61
CA ALA A 53 -3.56 10.99 -6.90
C ALA A 53 -2.29 10.15 -7.10
N ARG A 54 -1.43 9.99 -6.08
CA ARG A 54 -0.24 9.14 -6.15
C ARG A 54 -0.61 7.69 -6.45
N VAL A 55 0.06 7.10 -7.43
CA VAL A 55 -0.14 5.74 -7.91
C VAL A 55 0.91 4.81 -7.30
N TYR A 56 0.50 3.58 -6.98
CA TYR A 56 1.34 2.51 -6.46
C TYR A 56 1.22 1.25 -7.34
N TRP A 57 2.36 0.63 -7.61
CA TRP A 57 2.47 -0.56 -8.45
C TRP A 57 3.45 -1.57 -7.85
N ARG A 58 3.35 -2.84 -8.24
CA ARG A 58 4.23 -3.92 -7.74
C ARG A 58 5.60 -3.89 -8.43
N GLY A 59 6.46 -2.92 -8.07
CA GLY A 59 7.81 -2.76 -8.59
C GLY A 59 8.87 -3.69 -7.97
N ALA A 60 10.15 -3.48 -8.30
CA ALA A 60 11.28 -4.30 -7.79
C ALA A 60 11.37 -4.41 -6.25
N HIS A 61 10.87 -3.41 -5.52
CA HIS A 61 10.88 -3.39 -4.05
C HIS A 61 9.69 -4.11 -3.42
N HIS A 62 8.72 -4.53 -4.22
CA HIS A 62 7.44 -5.01 -3.72
C HIS A 62 7.57 -6.27 -2.86
N GLY A 63 8.33 -7.28 -3.29
CA GLY A 63 8.51 -8.51 -2.52
C GLY A 63 9.15 -8.28 -1.15
N HIS A 64 10.08 -7.32 -1.03
CA HIS A 64 10.64 -6.95 0.27
C HIS A 64 9.59 -6.29 1.18
N LEU A 65 8.77 -5.38 0.63
CA LEU A 65 7.69 -4.73 1.37
C LEU A 65 6.62 -5.75 1.83
N GLU A 66 6.32 -6.76 1.01
CA GLU A 66 5.43 -7.86 1.40
C GLU A 66 5.96 -8.62 2.62
N THR A 67 7.26 -8.93 2.67
CA THR A 67 7.89 -9.58 3.83
C THR A 67 7.76 -8.73 5.09
N ILE A 68 8.10 -7.43 5.03
CA ILE A 68 7.99 -6.51 6.18
C ILE A 68 6.54 -6.48 6.70
N VAL A 69 5.57 -6.35 5.79
CA VAL A 69 4.16 -6.28 6.17
C VAL A 69 3.68 -7.62 6.75
N ALA A 70 4.08 -8.75 6.18
CA ALA A 70 3.71 -10.07 6.68
C ALA A 70 4.28 -10.33 8.09
N ASP A 71 5.52 -9.92 8.35
CA ASP A 71 6.13 -10.02 9.68
C ASP A 71 5.39 -9.14 10.70
N ALA A 72 5.08 -7.88 10.35
CA ALA A 72 4.32 -6.99 11.22
C ALA A 72 2.90 -7.52 11.51
N VAL A 73 2.21 -8.08 10.52
CA VAL A 73 0.89 -8.69 10.71
C VAL A 73 0.98 -9.93 11.60
N ARG A 74 2.03 -10.74 11.47
CA ARG A 74 2.24 -11.93 12.32
C ARG A 74 2.50 -11.54 13.78
N GLU A 75 3.27 -10.48 14.00
CA GLU A 75 3.65 -10.01 15.34
C GLU A 75 2.53 -9.22 16.03
N PHE A 76 1.82 -8.36 15.29
CA PHE A 76 0.88 -7.39 15.86
C PHE A 76 -0.59 -7.57 15.44
N GLY A 77 -0.89 -8.44 14.46
CA GLY A 77 -2.24 -8.62 13.91
C GLY A 77 -3.26 -9.26 14.86
N GLY A 78 -2.81 -9.85 15.97
CA GLY A 78 -3.66 -10.40 17.03
C GLY A 78 -4.21 -9.37 18.02
N ALA A 79 -3.76 -8.10 17.94
CA ALA A 79 -4.18 -7.05 18.86
C ALA A 79 -5.30 -6.19 18.26
N ALA A 80 -6.55 -6.64 18.41
CA ALA A 80 -7.74 -5.79 18.58
C ALA A 80 -9.01 -6.65 18.73
N ALA A 81 -9.51 -6.74 19.96
CA ALA A 81 -10.93 -6.92 20.23
C ALA A 81 -11.51 -5.55 20.62
#